data_AF-A0A6M0CCC4-F1
#
_entry.id   AF-A0A6M0CCC4-F1
#
_cell.length_a   1.000
_cell.length_b   1.000
_cell.length_c   1.000
_cell.angle_alpha   90.00
_cell.angle_beta   90.00
_cell.angle_gamma   90.00
#
_symmetry.space_group_name_H-M   'P 1'
#
loop_
_entity.id
_entity.type
_entity.pdbx_description
1 polymer ?
#
loop_
_entity_poly.entity_id
_entity_poly.type
_entity_poly.pdbx_seq_one_letter_code
_entity_poly.pdbx_strand_id
1 'polypeptide(L)' 'MDLETRKATATDYNSPPEVLEKLSIDSDRDIRLLVASNPNTDAEVLFELSEDLSKIPKLR' A
#
# COMPACT_ATOMS: atom_id res chain seq x y z
N MET A 1 1.44 -14.40 1.96
CA MET A 1 2.81 -13.95 1.62
C MET A 1 3.51 -13.61 2.91
N ASP A 2 4.78 -13.97 3.07
CA ASP A 2 5.59 -13.46 4.18
C ASP A 2 5.87 -11.95 4.01
N LEU A 3 6.42 -11.32 5.05
CA LEU A 3 6.67 -9.87 5.06
C LEU A 3 7.58 -9.43 3.92
N GLU A 4 8.65 -10.17 3.65
CA GLU A 4 9.65 -9.81 2.64
C GLU A 4 9.06 -9.91 1.24
N THR A 5 8.29 -10.97 0.97
CA THR A 5 7.54 -11.11 -0.28
C THR A 5 6.58 -9.94 -0.48
N ARG A 6 5.83 -9.53 0.55
CA ARG A 6 4.91 -8.38 0.44
C ARG A 6 5.64 -7.07 0.16
N LYS A 7 6.77 -6.82 0.86
CA LYS A 7 7.61 -5.64 0.62
C LYS A 7 8.13 -5.62 -0.82
N ALA A 8 8.71 -6.73 -1.27
CA ALA A 8 9.24 -6.86 -2.62
C ALA A 8 8.16 -6.58 -3.67
N THR A 9 6.98 -7.18 -3.53
CA THR A 9 5.83 -6.94 -4.42
C THR A 9 5.39 -5.48 -4.39
N ALA A 10 5.27 -4.86 -3.20
CA ALA A 10 4.86 -3.46 -3.11
C ALA A 10 5.86 -2.50 -3.80
N THR A 11 7.15 -2.83 -3.83
CA THR A 11 8.20 -2.02 -4.47
C THR A 11 8.45 -2.34 -5.94
N ASP A 12 7.93 -3.45 -6.46
CA ASP A 12 8.19 -3.87 -7.84
C ASP A 12 7.34 -3.05 -8.83
N TYR A 13 8.02 -2.37 -9.76
CA TYR A 13 7.43 -1.58 -10.84
C TYR A 13 6.71 -2.42 -11.90
N ASN A 14 6.73 -3.75 -11.79
CA ASN A 14 5.96 -4.65 -12.64
C ASN A 14 4.80 -5.32 -11.90
N SER A 15 4.60 -5.00 -10.61
CA SER A 15 3.49 -5.55 -9.86
C SER A 15 2.15 -5.17 -10.50
N PRO A 16 1.27 -6.16 -10.74
CA PRO A 16 -0.06 -5.91 -11.28
C PRO A 16 -0.89 -5.04 -10.33
N PRO A 17 -1.73 -4.12 -10.85
CA PRO A 17 -2.59 -3.28 -10.03
C PRO A 17 -3.47 -4.07 -9.06
N GLU A 18 -4.01 -5.24 -9.46
CA GLU A 18 -4.87 -6.08 -8.60
C GLU A 18 -4.11 -6.69 -7.41
N VAL A 19 -2.78 -6.83 -7.54
CA VAL A 19 -1.94 -7.28 -6.42
C VAL A 19 -1.64 -6.11 -5.49
N LEU A 20 -1.40 -4.92 -6.04
CA LEU A 20 -1.20 -3.69 -5.27
C LEU A 20 -2.48 -3.31 -4.49
N GLU A 21 -3.66 -3.49 -5.07
CA GLU A 21 -4.96 -3.34 -4.40
C GLU A 21 -5.06 -4.26 -3.18
N LYS A 22 -4.64 -5.52 -3.27
CA LYS A 22 -4.67 -6.44 -2.12
C LYS A 22 -3.69 -6.02 -1.01
N LEU A 23 -2.57 -5.41 -1.38
CA LEU A 23 -1.58 -4.90 -0.42
C LEU A 23 -1.94 -3.51 0.12
N SER A 24 -2.89 -2.79 -0.48
CA SER A 24 -3.33 -1.47 0.02
C SER A 24 -4.03 -1.58 1.38
N ILE A 25 -4.61 -2.74 1.69
CA ILE A 25 -5.25 -3.03 2.97
C ILE A 25 -4.34 -3.83 3.93
N ASP A 26 -3.03 -3.88 3.65
CA ASP A 26 -2.09 -4.62 4.49
C ASP A 26 -2.11 -4.09 5.92
N SER A 27 -2.03 -4.99 6.91
CA SER A 27 -1.93 -4.62 8.32
C SER A 27 -0.71 -3.74 8.62
N ASP A 28 0.38 -3.94 7.88
CA ASP A 28 1.62 -3.20 8.02
C ASP A 28 1.54 -1.86 7.29
N ARG A 29 1.67 -0.78 8.05
CA ARG A 29 1.62 0.58 7.51
C ARG A 29 2.76 0.86 6.53
N ASP A 30 3.91 0.23 6.70
CA ASP A 30 5.04 0.41 5.80
C ASP A 30 4.73 -0.20 4.43
N ILE A 31 4.06 -1.36 4.39
CA ILE A 31 3.58 -1.95 3.14
C ILE A 31 2.60 -1.01 2.44
N ARG A 32 1.62 -0.46 3.16
CA ARG A 32 0.64 0.47 2.58
C ARG A 32 1.31 1.73 2.00
N LEU A 33 2.35 2.24 2.66
CA LEU A 33 3.16 3.36 2.16
C LEU A 33 3.94 3.00 0.88
N LEU A 34 4.49 1.78 0.80
CA LEU A 34 5.18 1.30 -0.39
C LEU A 34 4.21 1.16 -1.57
N VAL A 35 3.01 0.62 -1.33
CA VAL A 35 1.94 0.56 -2.35
C VAL A 35 1.59 1.97 -2.83
N ALA A 36 1.38 2.93 -1.92
CA ALA A 36 1.09 4.31 -2.31
C ALA A 36 2.21 4.98 -3.13
N SER A 37 3.46 4.51 -2.98
CA SER A 37 4.63 5.02 -3.69
C SER A 37 4.87 4.31 -5.03
N ASN A 38 4.16 3.21 -5.31
CA ASN A 38 4.31 2.45 -6.54
C ASN A 38 3.52 3.13 -7.68
N PRO A 39 4.15 3.44 -8.84
CA PRO A 39 3.49 4.13 -9.94
C PRO A 39 2.41 3.31 -10.66
N ASN A 40 2.37 1.99 -10.46
CA ASN A 40 1.31 1.14 -10.99
C ASN A 40 0.09 1.05 -10.06
N THR A 41 0.12 1.73 -8.91
CA THR A 41 -1.05 1.77 -8.01
C THR A 41 -2.10 2.67 -8.62
N ASP A 42 -3.30 2.12 -8.80
CA ASP A 42 -4.42 2.82 -9.40
C ASP A 42 -4.88 4.03 -8.56
N ALA A 43 -5.45 5.03 -9.23
CA ALA A 43 -5.87 6.28 -8.60
C ALA A 43 -6.92 6.09 -7.49
N GLU A 44 -7.83 5.11 -7.65
CA GLU A 44 -8.84 4.79 -6.64
C GLU A 44 -8.19 4.23 -5.37
N VAL A 45 -7.24 3.31 -5.53
CA VAL A 45 -6.44 2.76 -4.41
C VAL A 45 -5.60 3.85 -3.74
N LEU A 46 -5.01 4.77 -4.50
CA LEU A 46 -4.28 5.92 -3.94
C LEU A 46 -5.19 6.84 -3.12
N PHE A 47 -6.43 7.06 -3.56
CA PHE A 47 -7.41 7.87 -2.82
C PHE A 47 -7.74 7.21 -1.48
N GLU A 48 -8.04 5.91 -1.47
CA GLU A 48 -8.31 5.16 -0.23
C GLU A 48 -7.12 5.16 0.73
N LEU A 49 -5.90 4.96 0.19
CA LEU A 49 -4.67 5.00 0.97
C LEU A 49 -4.41 6.39 1.56
N SER A 50 -4.76 7.47 0.85
CA SER A 50 -4.61 8.84 1.38
C SER A 50 -5.49 9.08 2.61
N GLU A 51 -6.72 8.58 2.59
CA GLU A 51 -7.65 8.63 3.73
C GLU A 51 -7.19 7.72 4.87
N ASP A 52 -6.60 6.56 4.58
CA ASP A 52 -6.04 5.69 5.62
C ASP A 52 -4.80 6.26 6.28
N LEU A 53 -3.84 6.75 5.48
CA LEU A 53 -2.54 7.23 5.95
C LEU A 53 -2.62 8.60 6.65
N SER A 54 -3.67 9.38 6.36
CA SER A 54 -3.96 10.65 7.02
C SER A 54 -4.59 10.50 8.40
N LYS A 55 -5.03 9.28 8.78
CA LYS A 55 -5.48 8.99 10.15
C LYS A 55 -4.29 9.16 11.08
N ILE A 56 -4.16 10.37 11.63
CA ILE A 56 -3.28 10.62 12.76
C ILE A 56 -3.80 9.71 13.88
N PRO A 57 -3.00 8.76 14.41
CA PRO A 57 -3.41 8.03 15.59
C PRO A 57 -3.68 9.10 16.65
N LYS A 58 -4.96 9.21 17.06
CA LYS A 58 -5.40 10.22 18.02
C LYS A 58 -4.43 10.16 19.19
N LEU A 59 -3.58 11.18 19.32
CA LEU A 59 -2.75 11.39 20.50
C LEU A 59 -3.77 11.58 21.63
N ARG A 60 -3.96 10.53 22.42
CA ARG A 60 -4.69 10.56 23.68
C ARG A 60 -3.76 11.08 24.77
#